data_AF-A0A098VQU5-F1
#
_entry.id   AF-A0A098VQU5-F1
#
_cell.length_a   1.000
_cell.length_b   1.000
_cell.length_c   1.000
_cell.angle_alpha   90.00
_cell.angle_beta   90.00
_cell.angle_gamma   90.00
#
_symmetry.space_group_name_H-M   'P 1'
#
loop_
_entity.id
_entity.type
_entity.pdbx_description
1 polymer ?
#
loop_
_entity_poly.entity_id
_entity_poly.type
_entity_poly.pdbx_seq_one_letter_code
_entity_poly.pdbx_strand_id
1 'polypeptide(L)'
;MASAVLAASLGVYKPITPIITEVGSSQECQIFLEPGQAIAIVGYGYITVKSGDVECFGARINASHGKITFFSPECYSLMVFSAPIASSCLISLCEGNIKWRQLTSFLDLKDIWGDGGFLSTLKSKCSEIYSIFEGLHAISLSEESINTGFSYLSPMPLWKDLSGYLGSLNPLSVVVFGSKGSGKSTFLKYLINSSLSQHQVNACSTPRASGVLLMNLDCGQAELGPPATVSLFHIDKFILGPSFATQCSHIHQEYVGVISIAENPKGYLHAVERLCNFLHKKAPKGLPVFVNTMGWTTGLGLELFKCTINLVRPSTIIPLMESVTSAEDLSSSTLVKEAVQKLSSTLCEPPRFRTNFSISSVPILPTILPTSAISIAAGRY
;
A
#
# COMPACT_ATOMS: atom_id res chain seq x y z
N MET A 1 -13.59 12.31 -10.48
CA MET A 1 -14.18 12.19 -9.13
C MET A 1 -13.16 12.39 -8.02
N ALA A 2 -11.93 11.82 -8.06
CA ALA A 2 -10.87 12.18 -7.10
C ALA A 2 -10.45 13.66 -7.17
N SER A 3 -10.35 14.24 -8.39
CA SER A 3 -10.10 15.69 -8.52
C SER A 3 -11.27 16.54 -8.00
N ALA A 4 -12.50 15.99 -7.97
CA ALA A 4 -13.67 16.69 -7.45
C ALA A 4 -13.76 16.63 -5.92
N VAL A 5 -13.23 15.58 -5.28
CA VAL A 5 -13.21 15.47 -3.81
C VAL A 5 -12.08 16.32 -3.20
N LEU A 6 -10.93 16.46 -3.90
CA LEU A 6 -9.90 17.42 -3.50
C LEU A 6 -10.33 18.87 -3.79
N ALA A 7 -11.03 19.11 -4.91
CA ALA A 7 -11.52 20.45 -5.27
C ALA A 7 -12.71 20.91 -4.39
N ALA A 8 -13.52 20.00 -3.87
CA ALA A 8 -14.72 20.35 -3.09
C ALA A 8 -14.44 20.85 -1.65
N SER A 9 -13.19 20.79 -1.17
CA SER A 9 -12.80 21.29 0.16
C SER A 9 -11.88 22.52 0.13
N LEU A 10 -11.66 23.15 -1.03
CA LEU A 10 -10.72 24.26 -1.14
C LEU A 10 -11.38 25.58 -0.73
N GLY A 11 -11.07 26.02 0.49
CA GLY A 11 -10.74 27.43 0.69
C GLY A 11 -9.60 27.85 -0.27
N VAL A 12 -9.29 29.14 -0.33
CA VAL A 12 -8.21 29.66 -1.19
C VAL A 12 -6.94 28.83 -0.97
N TYR A 13 -6.58 27.99 -1.94
CA TYR A 13 -5.39 27.18 -1.89
C TYR A 13 -4.18 28.10 -1.71
N LYS A 14 -3.39 27.84 -0.67
CA LYS A 14 -2.14 28.55 -0.42
C LYS A 14 -0.97 27.65 -0.79
N PRO A 15 -0.04 28.11 -1.65
CA PRO A 15 1.18 27.36 -1.92
C PRO A 15 1.93 27.06 -0.63
N ILE A 16 2.41 25.83 -0.52
CA ILE A 16 3.23 25.41 0.61
C ILE A 16 4.57 26.15 0.52
N THR A 17 5.07 26.62 1.66
CA THR A 17 6.36 27.32 1.72
C THR A 17 7.34 26.51 2.57
N PRO A 18 8.23 25.72 1.95
CA PRO A 18 9.28 25.02 2.68
C PRO A 18 10.29 26.01 3.25
N ILE A 19 10.64 25.84 4.53
CA ILE A 19 11.65 26.64 5.22
C ILE A 19 12.86 25.74 5.45
N ILE A 20 13.95 26.00 4.72
CA ILE A 20 15.20 25.25 4.82
C ILE A 20 16.13 25.95 5.81
N THR A 21 16.62 25.21 6.78
CA THR A 21 17.55 25.68 7.82
C THR A 21 18.74 24.75 7.92
N GLU A 22 19.94 25.31 8.10
CA GLU A 22 21.13 24.54 8.41
C GLU A 22 21.22 24.27 9.91
N VAL A 23 21.33 22.99 10.28
CA VAL A 23 21.47 22.54 11.67
C VAL A 23 22.78 21.75 11.78
N GLY A 24 23.84 22.44 12.22
CA GLY A 24 25.19 21.89 12.27
C GLY A 24 25.72 21.58 10.87
N SER A 25 26.11 20.32 10.62
CA SER A 25 26.53 19.84 9.29
C SER A 25 25.41 19.23 8.46
N SER A 26 24.16 19.33 8.92
CA SER A 26 22.99 18.71 8.26
C SER A 26 21.94 19.76 7.90
N GLN A 27 21.24 19.54 6.80
CA GLN A 27 20.11 20.40 6.42
C GLN A 27 18.79 19.82 6.95
N GLU A 28 17.94 20.71 7.46
CA GLU A 28 16.58 20.42 7.92
C GLU A 28 15.60 21.32 7.16
N CYS A 29 14.49 20.74 6.69
CA CYS A 29 13.46 21.47 5.97
C CYS A 29 12.14 21.34 6.70
N GLN A 30 11.63 22.45 7.21
CA GLN A 30 10.35 22.52 7.89
C GLN A 30 9.24 22.88 6.92
N ILE A 31 8.13 22.15 7.00
CA ILE A 31 6.96 22.37 6.16
C ILE A 31 5.75 22.43 7.07
N PHE A 32 5.03 23.56 7.03
CA PHE A 32 3.73 23.70 7.67
C PHE A 32 2.64 23.33 6.66
N LEU A 33 1.75 22.43 7.05
CA LEU A 33 0.60 22.00 6.27
C LEU A 33 -0.67 22.50 6.95
N GLU A 34 -1.45 23.34 6.25
CA GLU A 34 -2.81 23.70 6.65
C GLU A 34 -3.74 22.47 6.56
N PRO A 35 -4.88 22.45 7.26
CA PRO A 35 -5.79 21.30 7.24
C PRO A 35 -6.15 20.86 5.82
N GLY A 36 -5.99 19.57 5.51
CA GLY A 36 -6.25 18.99 4.20
C GLY A 36 -5.16 19.22 3.13
N GLN A 37 -4.12 20.02 3.40
CA GLN A 37 -2.98 20.14 2.49
C GLN A 37 -2.13 18.87 2.47
N ALA A 38 -1.50 18.61 1.34
CA ALA A 38 -0.66 17.44 1.14
C ALA A 38 0.54 17.74 0.25
N ILE A 39 1.63 17.02 0.49
CA ILE A 39 2.83 17.01 -0.34
C ILE A 39 3.11 15.60 -0.84
N ALA A 40 3.44 15.47 -2.13
CA ALA A 40 4.12 14.29 -2.64
C ALA A 40 5.63 14.48 -2.52
N ILE A 41 6.35 13.41 -2.18
CA ILE A 41 7.81 13.44 -2.03
C ILE A 41 8.46 12.65 -3.15
N VAL A 42 9.54 13.17 -3.71
CA VAL A 42 10.46 12.44 -4.61
C VAL A 42 11.80 12.33 -3.88
N GLY A 43 12.32 11.11 -3.74
CA GLY A 43 13.60 10.84 -3.08
C GLY A 43 13.45 10.00 -1.82
N TYR A 44 14.40 10.14 -0.90
CA TYR A 44 14.42 9.39 0.35
C TYR A 44 14.97 10.27 1.48
N GLY A 45 14.60 9.93 2.71
CA GLY A 45 15.03 10.75 3.84
C GLY A 45 14.39 10.30 5.14
N TYR A 46 14.36 11.25 6.07
CA TYR A 46 13.68 11.07 7.32
C TYR A 46 12.65 12.16 7.54
N ILE A 47 11.53 11.78 8.15
CA ILE A 47 10.48 12.71 8.59
C ILE A 47 10.39 12.68 10.12
N THR A 48 10.23 13.86 10.70
CA THR A 48 9.82 14.05 12.09
C THR A 48 8.62 14.99 12.13
N VAL A 49 7.68 14.73 13.04
CA VAL A 49 6.55 15.65 13.26
C VAL A 49 6.89 16.51 14.47
N LYS A 50 6.91 17.82 14.28
CA LYS A 50 7.19 18.79 15.35
C LYS A 50 5.91 19.16 16.11
N SER A 51 4.79 19.25 15.40
CA SER A 51 3.47 19.54 15.98
C SER A 51 2.34 18.98 15.11
N GLY A 52 1.23 18.59 15.74
CA GLY A 52 0.07 18.00 15.08
C GLY A 52 0.28 16.53 14.69
N ASP A 53 -0.55 16.08 13.75
CA ASP A 53 -0.47 14.76 13.12
C ASP A 53 -0.27 14.91 11.63
N VAL A 54 0.49 14.00 11.01
CA VAL A 54 0.55 13.85 9.55
C VAL A 54 0.11 12.44 9.17
N GLU A 55 -0.76 12.34 8.17
CA GLU A 55 -1.20 11.07 7.60
C GLU A 55 -0.33 10.72 6.38
N CYS A 56 0.09 9.47 6.29
CA CYS A 56 0.84 8.96 5.14
C CYS A 56 0.57 7.46 4.98
N PHE A 57 -0.13 7.08 3.91
CA PHE A 57 -0.29 5.68 3.50
C PHE A 57 -0.72 4.74 4.64
N GLY A 58 -1.76 5.16 5.38
CA GLY A 58 -2.31 4.44 6.53
C GLY A 58 -1.62 4.75 7.87
N ALA A 59 -0.42 5.33 7.85
CA ALA A 59 0.25 5.79 9.05
C ALA A 59 -0.32 7.13 9.51
N ARG A 60 -0.56 7.27 10.82
CA ARG A 60 -0.76 8.56 11.49
C ARG A 60 0.45 8.82 12.38
N ILE A 61 1.26 9.78 11.97
CA ILE A 61 2.55 10.08 12.57
C ILE A 61 2.41 11.36 13.39
N ASN A 62 2.98 11.36 14.60
CA ASN A 62 3.03 12.53 15.50
C ASN A 62 4.41 12.61 16.17
N ALA A 63 4.59 13.61 17.05
CA ALA A 63 5.88 13.87 17.69
C ALA A 63 6.45 12.69 18.52
N SER A 64 5.60 11.81 19.08
CA SER A 64 6.08 10.68 19.90
C SER A 64 6.78 9.59 19.10
N HIS A 65 6.58 9.55 17.78
CA HIS A 65 7.23 8.59 16.90
C HIS A 65 8.71 8.91 16.64
N GLY A 66 9.13 10.14 16.88
CA GLY A 66 10.47 10.60 16.55
C GLY A 66 10.76 10.54 15.05
N LYS A 67 11.94 10.02 14.71
CA LYS A 67 12.49 10.02 13.35
C LYS A 67 12.08 8.75 12.59
N ILE A 68 11.34 8.93 11.49
CA ILE A 68 10.89 7.84 10.61
C ILE A 68 11.59 7.93 9.27
N THR A 69 12.10 6.81 8.77
CA THR A 69 12.68 6.70 7.42
C THR A 69 11.56 6.53 6.39
N PHE A 70 11.70 7.19 5.23
CA PHE A 70 10.82 6.95 4.08
C PHE A 70 11.63 6.83 2.78
N PHE A 71 11.04 6.15 1.81
CA PHE A 71 11.57 5.98 0.46
C PHE A 71 10.46 6.21 -0.57
N SER A 72 10.66 7.17 -1.45
CA SER A 72 9.72 7.58 -2.48
C SER A 72 10.43 7.76 -3.84
N PRO A 73 10.94 6.66 -4.43
CA PRO A 73 11.66 6.72 -5.70
C PRO A 73 10.72 6.97 -6.88
N GLU A 74 11.23 7.53 -7.97
CA GLU A 74 10.46 7.85 -9.18
C GLU A 74 9.86 6.62 -9.87
N CYS A 75 10.50 5.45 -9.72
CA CYS A 75 10.02 4.18 -10.26
C CYS A 75 8.84 3.58 -9.47
N TYR A 76 8.36 4.28 -8.44
CA TYR A 76 7.24 3.88 -7.60
C TYR A 76 6.20 4.99 -7.53
N SER A 77 4.99 4.68 -7.06
CA SER A 77 4.01 5.72 -6.75
C SER A 77 4.55 6.59 -5.63
N LEU A 78 4.67 7.89 -5.87
CA LEU A 78 5.21 8.84 -4.92
C LEU A 78 4.41 8.83 -3.61
N MET A 79 5.13 8.87 -2.50
CA MET A 79 4.58 8.94 -1.16
C MET A 79 3.95 10.31 -0.93
N VAL A 80 2.78 10.30 -0.29
CA VAL A 80 2.03 11.51 0.05
C VAL A 80 1.94 11.65 1.56
N PHE A 81 2.37 12.80 2.07
CA PHE A 81 2.17 13.24 3.44
C PHE A 81 1.09 14.32 3.46
N SER A 82 0.06 14.15 4.26
CA SER A 82 -1.08 15.07 4.32
C SER A 82 -1.44 15.45 5.75
N ALA A 83 -1.79 16.71 5.95
CA ALA A 83 -2.43 17.14 7.19
C ALA A 83 -3.87 16.59 7.27
N PRO A 84 -4.34 16.17 8.45
CA PRO A 84 -5.75 15.83 8.65
C PRO A 84 -6.68 16.99 8.23
N ILE A 85 -7.91 16.66 7.84
CA ILE A 85 -8.92 17.65 7.42
C ILE A 85 -9.25 18.66 8.53
N ALA A 86 -9.10 18.26 9.79
CA ALA A 86 -9.49 19.06 10.96
C ALA A 86 -8.33 19.81 11.64
N SER A 87 -7.08 19.56 11.26
CA SER A 87 -5.91 20.08 11.99
C SER A 87 -4.71 20.28 11.09
N SER A 88 -3.96 21.35 11.32
CA SER A 88 -2.66 21.58 10.69
C SER A 88 -1.56 20.74 11.35
N CYS A 89 -0.42 20.62 10.66
CA CYS A 89 0.77 20.03 11.23
C CYS A 89 2.05 20.73 10.76
N LEU A 90 3.09 20.62 11.58
CA LEU A 90 4.45 21.06 11.26
C LEU A 90 5.33 19.82 11.18
N ILE A 91 5.84 19.53 10.00
CA ILE A 91 6.76 18.43 9.75
C ILE A 91 8.16 18.96 9.47
N SER A 92 9.14 18.11 9.69
CA SER A 92 10.54 18.35 9.36
C SER A 92 11.07 17.18 8.55
N LEU A 93 11.69 17.50 7.42
CA LEU A 93 12.36 16.58 6.52
C LEU A 93 13.87 16.76 6.67
N CYS A 94 14.58 15.64 6.78
CA CYS A 94 16.04 15.60 6.91
C CYS A 94 16.65 14.69 5.84
N GLU A 95 17.89 14.99 5.47
CA GLU A 95 18.68 14.17 4.55
C GLU A 95 18.75 12.69 4.97
N GLY A 96 18.58 11.81 4.00
CA GLY A 96 18.71 10.37 4.17
C GLY A 96 20.17 9.89 4.22
N ASN A 97 20.35 8.59 4.42
CA ASN A 97 21.68 7.98 4.39
C ASN A 97 22.31 8.05 2.98
N ILE A 98 23.45 8.72 2.83
CA ILE A 98 24.18 8.88 1.57
C ILE A 98 24.52 7.55 0.86
N LYS A 99 24.58 6.43 1.61
CA LYS A 99 24.84 5.10 1.03
C LYS A 99 23.82 4.69 -0.04
N TRP A 100 22.59 5.19 0.03
CA TRP A 100 21.59 4.91 -1.02
C TRP A 100 21.99 5.50 -2.36
N ARG A 101 22.52 6.73 -2.40
CA ARG A 101 23.11 7.32 -3.62
C ARG A 101 24.35 6.57 -4.09
N GLN A 102 25.24 6.22 -3.16
CA GLN A 102 26.45 5.45 -3.50
C GLN A 102 26.09 4.10 -4.13
N LEU A 103 25.07 3.41 -3.60
CA LEU A 103 24.58 2.16 -4.13
C LEU A 103 23.96 2.33 -5.52
N THR A 104 23.10 3.32 -5.72
CA THR A 104 22.46 3.53 -7.02
C THR A 104 23.45 3.99 -8.08
N SER A 105 24.44 4.80 -7.70
CA SER A 105 25.58 5.14 -8.56
C SER A 105 26.41 3.90 -8.93
N PHE A 106 26.70 3.03 -7.96
CA PHE A 106 27.43 1.79 -8.20
C PHE A 106 26.68 0.83 -9.15
N LEU A 107 25.35 0.76 -9.04
CA LEU A 107 24.50 -0.10 -9.88
C LEU A 107 24.10 0.54 -11.22
N ASP A 108 24.58 1.76 -11.51
CA ASP A 108 24.15 2.58 -12.66
C ASP A 108 22.62 2.80 -12.72
N LEU A 109 21.98 2.81 -11.57
CA LEU A 109 20.56 3.15 -11.39
C LEU A 109 20.42 4.66 -11.25
N LYS A 110 20.71 5.37 -12.34
CA LYS A 110 20.54 6.82 -12.42
C LYS A 110 19.05 7.18 -12.23
N ASP A 111 18.81 8.38 -11.73
CA ASP A 111 17.49 9.05 -11.68
C ASP A 111 16.45 8.47 -10.71
N ILE A 112 16.73 7.38 -9.99
CA ILE A 112 15.74 6.78 -9.08
C ILE A 112 15.29 7.70 -7.92
N TRP A 113 16.13 8.67 -7.53
CA TRP A 113 15.90 9.56 -6.37
C TRP A 113 15.61 11.02 -6.71
N GLY A 114 15.28 11.36 -7.97
CA GLY A 114 14.98 12.75 -8.31
C GLY A 114 16.07 13.50 -9.08
N ASP A 115 17.19 12.85 -9.37
CA ASP A 115 18.36 13.52 -9.95
C ASP A 115 18.29 13.61 -11.50
N GLY A 116 17.19 13.14 -12.10
CA GLY A 116 17.05 12.94 -13.55
C GLY A 116 16.13 13.89 -14.30
N GLY A 117 15.85 13.53 -15.56
CA GLY A 117 15.00 14.30 -16.49
C GLY A 117 13.52 14.39 -16.07
N PHE A 118 13.07 13.50 -15.20
CA PHE A 118 11.70 13.52 -14.68
C PHE A 118 11.40 14.83 -13.95
N LEU A 119 12.22 15.22 -12.96
CA LEU A 119 11.97 16.42 -12.17
C LEU A 119 12.17 17.71 -12.95
N SER A 120 13.09 17.76 -13.91
CA SER A 120 13.23 18.93 -14.79
C SER A 120 11.99 19.10 -15.67
N THR A 121 11.40 18.00 -16.15
CA THR A 121 10.14 18.02 -16.91
C THR A 121 8.96 18.44 -16.06
N LEU A 122 8.91 18.04 -14.78
CA LEU A 122 7.84 18.47 -13.89
C LEU A 122 7.97 19.96 -13.53
N LYS A 123 9.19 20.43 -13.21
CA LYS A 123 9.46 21.83 -12.86
C LYS A 123 9.18 22.81 -13.99
N SER A 124 9.32 22.38 -15.25
CA SER A 124 8.95 23.22 -16.40
C SER A 124 7.44 23.38 -16.56
N LYS A 125 6.64 22.51 -15.95
CA LYS A 125 5.18 22.51 -16.02
C LYS A 125 4.50 23.03 -14.75
N CYS A 126 5.18 22.99 -13.60
CA CYS A 126 4.59 23.34 -12.32
C CYS A 126 5.61 24.03 -11.41
N SER A 127 5.24 25.21 -10.89
CA SER A 127 6.08 26.01 -10.00
C SER A 127 6.11 25.51 -8.54
N GLU A 128 5.22 24.57 -8.20
CA GLU A 128 5.01 24.08 -6.84
C GLU A 128 5.89 22.87 -6.49
N ILE A 129 7.05 22.80 -7.13
CA ILE A 129 8.03 21.73 -6.98
C ILE A 129 9.27 22.31 -6.34
N TYR A 130 9.47 21.96 -5.09
CA TYR A 130 10.51 22.50 -4.25
C TYR A 130 11.67 21.52 -4.16
N SER A 131 12.87 22.01 -4.45
CA SER A 131 14.09 21.23 -4.18
C SER A 131 14.48 21.48 -2.75
N ILE A 132 14.47 20.41 -1.95
CA ILE A 132 14.76 20.52 -0.52
C ILE A 132 16.25 20.35 -0.33
N PHE A 133 16.75 19.15 -0.61
CA PHE A 133 18.17 18.79 -0.63
C PHE A 133 18.48 18.15 -1.97
N GLU A 134 19.76 17.90 -2.26
CA GLU A 134 20.12 17.01 -3.37
C GLU A 134 19.32 15.70 -3.21
N GLY A 135 18.76 15.17 -4.31
CA GLY A 135 17.92 13.96 -4.34
C GLY A 135 16.73 13.89 -3.37
N LEU A 136 16.22 15.03 -2.89
CA LEU A 136 14.96 15.10 -2.12
C LEU A 136 14.15 16.33 -2.53
N HIS A 137 12.94 16.09 -3.01
CA HIS A 137 12.04 17.13 -3.52
C HIS A 137 10.64 16.95 -2.95
N ALA A 138 9.94 18.06 -2.76
CA ALA A 138 8.54 18.09 -2.38
C ALA A 138 7.70 18.73 -3.49
N ILE A 139 6.53 18.15 -3.75
CA ILE A 139 5.55 18.64 -4.69
C ILE A 139 4.29 18.97 -3.90
N SER A 140 3.87 20.22 -3.88
CA SER A 140 2.57 20.57 -3.30
C SER A 140 1.46 19.92 -4.13
N LEU A 141 0.52 19.23 -3.51
CA LEU A 141 -0.59 18.63 -4.25
C LEU A 141 -1.67 19.69 -4.52
N SER A 142 -1.79 20.06 -5.80
CA SER A 142 -2.77 20.98 -6.35
C SER A 142 -3.31 20.42 -7.66
N GLU A 143 -4.30 21.07 -8.25
CA GLU A 143 -4.77 20.72 -9.59
C GLU A 143 -3.67 20.87 -10.65
N GLU A 144 -2.84 21.92 -10.54
CA GLU A 144 -1.72 22.17 -11.47
C GLU A 144 -0.68 21.06 -11.39
N SER A 145 -0.24 20.72 -10.18
CA SER A 145 0.78 19.70 -9.99
C SER A 145 0.27 18.31 -10.39
N ILE A 146 -0.96 17.95 -10.07
CA ILE A 146 -1.55 16.66 -10.48
C ILE A 146 -1.63 16.55 -12.01
N ASN A 147 -1.93 17.65 -12.71
CA ASN A 147 -2.03 17.67 -14.17
C ASN A 147 -0.68 17.48 -14.87
N THR A 148 0.44 17.56 -14.15
CA THR A 148 1.77 17.23 -14.72
C THR A 148 1.95 15.73 -15.01
N GLY A 149 1.12 14.86 -14.40
CA GLY A 149 1.02 13.44 -14.73
C GLY A 149 1.93 12.49 -13.93
N PHE A 150 2.54 12.92 -12.82
CA PHE A 150 3.25 11.99 -11.94
C PHE A 150 2.29 11.03 -11.23
N SER A 151 2.78 9.83 -10.90
CA SER A 151 2.03 8.84 -10.12
C SER A 151 2.27 9.00 -8.64
N TYR A 152 1.22 9.00 -7.83
CA TYR A 152 1.32 9.09 -6.36
C TYR A 152 0.38 8.10 -5.68
N LEU A 153 0.71 7.74 -4.45
CA LEU A 153 -0.11 6.87 -3.62
C LEU A 153 -1.36 7.62 -3.15
N SER A 154 -2.53 7.13 -3.55
CA SER A 154 -3.83 7.64 -3.13
C SER A 154 -4.67 6.48 -2.57
N PRO A 155 -4.67 6.26 -1.24
CA PRO A 155 -5.51 5.24 -0.62
C PRO A 155 -6.99 5.51 -0.88
N MET A 156 -7.77 4.46 -1.10
CA MET A 156 -9.22 4.60 -1.24
C MET A 156 -9.86 4.95 0.10
N PRO A 157 -10.89 5.82 0.15
CA PRO A 157 -11.61 6.13 1.39
C PRO A 157 -12.08 4.88 2.15
N LEU A 158 -12.59 3.88 1.41
CA LEU A 158 -13.04 2.59 1.96
C LEU A 158 -11.94 1.85 2.75
N TRP A 159 -10.66 2.04 2.42
CA TRP A 159 -9.56 1.40 3.16
C TRP A 159 -9.48 1.93 4.59
N LYS A 160 -9.78 3.21 4.82
CA LYS A 160 -9.81 3.81 6.15
C LYS A 160 -10.89 3.16 7.00
N ASP A 161 -12.12 3.10 6.48
CA ASP A 161 -13.27 2.48 7.16
C ASP A 161 -13.02 0.99 7.45
N LEU A 162 -12.53 0.24 6.45
CA LEU A 162 -12.20 -1.16 6.58
C LEU A 162 -11.09 -1.40 7.62
N SER A 163 -10.05 -0.56 7.63
CA SER A 163 -8.98 -0.69 8.63
C SER A 163 -9.46 -0.38 10.06
N GLY A 164 -10.43 0.54 10.21
CA GLY A 164 -11.08 0.80 11.50
C GLY A 164 -11.91 -0.39 11.98
N TYR A 165 -12.70 -0.99 11.08
CA TYR A 165 -13.46 -2.21 11.38
C TYR A 165 -12.54 -3.38 11.75
N LEU A 166 -11.50 -3.65 10.95
CA LEU A 166 -10.56 -4.75 11.23
C LEU A 166 -9.84 -4.56 12.57
N GLY A 167 -9.49 -3.31 12.92
CA GLY A 167 -8.87 -2.98 14.20
C GLY A 167 -9.73 -3.32 15.43
N SER A 168 -11.04 -3.48 15.27
CA SER A 168 -11.95 -3.92 16.34
C SER A 168 -11.99 -5.44 16.55
N LEU A 169 -11.48 -6.22 15.59
CA LEU A 169 -11.51 -7.69 15.65
C LEU A 169 -10.32 -8.23 16.45
N ASN A 170 -10.57 -9.24 17.28
CA ASN A 170 -9.53 -9.95 18.03
C ASN A 170 -9.95 -11.41 18.28
N PRO A 171 -9.17 -12.42 17.84
CA PRO A 171 -7.92 -12.32 17.09
C PRO A 171 -8.12 -11.85 15.64
N LEU A 172 -7.16 -11.10 15.11
CA LEU A 172 -7.16 -10.64 13.73
C LEU A 172 -6.13 -11.41 12.91
N SER A 173 -6.59 -12.14 11.88
CA SER A 173 -5.75 -12.76 10.85
C SER A 173 -6.35 -12.52 9.48
N VAL A 174 -5.74 -11.64 8.69
CA VAL A 174 -6.24 -11.17 7.40
C VAL A 174 -5.39 -11.72 6.26
N VAL A 175 -6.02 -12.42 5.32
CA VAL A 175 -5.41 -12.79 4.05
C VAL A 175 -5.93 -11.86 2.95
N VAL A 176 -5.04 -11.30 2.14
CA VAL A 176 -5.42 -10.50 0.97
C VAL A 176 -5.24 -11.32 -0.30
N PHE A 177 -6.31 -11.55 -1.06
CA PHE A 177 -6.35 -12.38 -2.26
C PHE A 177 -6.64 -11.55 -3.50
N GLY A 178 -6.05 -11.87 -4.65
CA GLY A 178 -6.23 -11.06 -5.87
C GLY A 178 -5.17 -11.33 -6.93
N SER A 179 -5.46 -10.95 -8.18
CA SER A 179 -4.57 -11.17 -9.34
C SER A 179 -3.26 -10.40 -9.21
N LYS A 180 -2.25 -10.73 -10.03
CA LYS A 180 -1.04 -9.89 -10.16
C LYS A 180 -1.45 -8.47 -10.56
N GLY A 181 -0.90 -7.47 -9.88
CA GLY A 181 -1.20 -6.05 -10.15
C GLY A 181 -2.42 -5.48 -9.41
N SER A 182 -3.27 -6.28 -8.77
CA SER A 182 -4.48 -5.81 -8.05
C SER A 182 -4.25 -4.90 -6.82
N GLY A 183 -3.00 -4.63 -6.44
CA GLY A 183 -2.68 -3.77 -5.30
C GLY A 183 -2.60 -4.45 -3.93
N LYS A 184 -2.52 -5.80 -3.87
CA LYS A 184 -2.42 -6.57 -2.60
C LYS A 184 -1.35 -6.05 -1.65
N SER A 185 -0.09 -5.98 -2.10
CA SER A 185 1.02 -5.50 -1.29
C SER A 185 0.81 -4.07 -0.79
N THR A 186 0.28 -3.21 -1.66
CA THR A 186 -0.03 -1.81 -1.34
C THR A 186 -1.09 -1.74 -0.23
N PHE A 187 -2.17 -2.48 -0.36
CA PHE A 187 -3.23 -2.54 0.65
C PHE A 187 -2.75 -3.17 1.96
N LEU A 188 -1.92 -4.21 1.91
CA LEU A 188 -1.32 -4.81 3.11
C LEU A 188 -0.44 -3.85 3.88
N LYS A 189 0.42 -3.08 3.19
CA LYS A 189 1.22 -2.04 3.85
C LYS A 189 0.35 -0.96 4.48
N TYR A 190 -0.72 -0.56 3.81
CA TYR A 190 -1.71 0.37 4.38
C TYR A 190 -2.34 -0.19 5.67
N LEU A 191 -2.77 -1.46 5.67
CA LEU A 191 -3.35 -2.10 6.85
C LEU A 191 -2.35 -2.21 8.01
N ILE A 192 -1.10 -2.57 7.71
CA ILE A 192 -0.02 -2.64 8.69
C ILE A 192 0.19 -1.25 9.32
N ASN A 193 0.35 -0.21 8.51
CA ASN A 193 0.56 1.15 8.99
C ASN A 193 -0.64 1.67 9.80
N SER A 194 -1.87 1.36 9.38
CA SER A 194 -3.08 1.72 10.12
C SER A 194 -3.14 1.02 11.48
N SER A 195 -2.83 -0.28 11.52
CA SER A 195 -2.80 -1.05 12.77
C SER A 195 -1.75 -0.52 13.75
N LEU A 196 -0.54 -0.21 13.27
CA LEU A 196 0.51 0.40 14.09
C LEU A 196 0.10 1.76 14.67
N SER A 197 -0.67 2.54 13.92
CA SER A 197 -1.18 3.85 14.37
C SER A 197 -2.22 3.70 15.50
N GLN A 198 -3.09 2.68 15.42
CA GLN A 198 -4.13 2.43 16.44
C GLN A 198 -3.55 1.89 17.75
N HIS A 199 -2.49 1.07 17.69
CA HIS A 199 -1.87 0.49 18.89
C HIS A 199 -1.26 1.54 19.82
N GLN A 200 -0.78 2.67 19.29
CA GLN A 200 -0.25 3.75 20.12
C GLN A 200 -1.34 4.51 20.90
N VAL A 201 -2.55 4.63 20.34
CA VAL A 201 -3.68 5.29 21.01
C VAL A 201 -4.16 4.46 22.22
N ASN A 202 -4.04 3.13 22.14
CA ASN A 202 -4.58 2.20 23.14
C ASN A 202 -3.54 1.70 24.17
N ALA A 203 -2.33 2.27 24.20
CA ALA A 203 -1.22 1.82 25.06
C ALA A 203 -1.43 2.02 26.58
N CYS A 204 -2.54 2.61 27.02
CA CYS A 204 -2.85 2.84 28.44
C CYS A 204 -3.37 1.60 29.20
N SER A 205 -3.38 0.40 28.63
CA SER A 205 -3.94 -0.78 29.31
C SER A 205 -3.21 -2.06 28.92
N THR A 206 -2.27 -2.48 29.78
CA THR A 206 -1.50 -3.75 29.79
C THR A 206 -0.26 -3.83 28.88
N PRO A 207 0.82 -4.50 29.32
CA PRO A 207 2.02 -4.75 28.52
C PRO A 207 1.71 -5.84 27.47
N ARG A 208 0.96 -5.47 26.43
CA ARG A 208 0.87 -6.30 25.23
C ARG A 208 2.12 -6.09 24.38
N ALA A 209 2.54 -7.15 23.68
CA ALA A 209 3.49 -7.02 22.60
C ALA A 209 2.97 -5.95 21.61
N SER A 210 3.82 -4.99 21.25
CA SER A 210 3.50 -3.97 20.25
C SER A 210 3.85 -4.48 18.86
N GLY A 211 3.16 -3.98 17.84
CA GLY A 211 3.42 -4.31 16.44
C GLY A 211 2.43 -5.30 15.84
N VAL A 212 2.79 -5.83 14.68
CA VAL A 212 1.98 -6.77 13.89
C VAL A 212 2.86 -7.86 13.31
N LEU A 213 2.25 -8.95 12.87
CA LEU A 213 2.93 -10.02 12.13
C LEU A 213 2.57 -9.94 10.65
N LEU A 214 3.58 -10.01 9.78
CA LEU A 214 3.40 -10.15 8.34
C LEU A 214 3.89 -11.54 7.91
N MET A 215 2.98 -12.34 7.35
CA MET A 215 3.31 -13.59 6.69
C MET A 215 3.33 -13.37 5.18
N ASN A 216 4.53 -13.37 4.57
CA ASN A 216 4.68 -13.26 3.13
C ASN A 216 4.74 -14.64 2.48
N LEU A 217 3.72 -14.98 1.70
CA LEU A 217 3.60 -16.24 0.96
C LEU A 217 3.74 -16.08 -0.55
N ASP A 218 4.12 -14.89 -1.04
CA ASP A 218 4.48 -14.64 -2.44
C ASP A 218 5.99 -14.84 -2.64
N CYS A 219 6.35 -15.93 -3.33
CA CYS A 219 7.75 -16.27 -3.65
C CYS A 219 8.29 -15.47 -4.85
N GLY A 220 7.41 -14.93 -5.71
CA GLY A 220 7.82 -14.20 -6.91
C GLY A 220 8.16 -12.76 -6.61
N GLN A 221 7.29 -12.08 -5.88
CA GLN A 221 7.45 -10.68 -5.48
C GLN A 221 7.32 -10.56 -3.95
N ALA A 222 8.36 -11.01 -3.25
CA ALA A 222 8.38 -10.99 -1.79
C ALA A 222 8.35 -9.57 -1.22
N GLU A 223 7.51 -9.37 -0.20
CA GLU A 223 7.52 -8.14 0.60
C GLU A 223 8.52 -8.25 1.74
N LEU A 224 9.36 -7.22 1.90
CA LEU A 224 10.34 -7.03 2.97
C LEU A 224 11.46 -8.07 3.09
N GLY A 225 11.49 -9.05 2.18
CA GLY A 225 12.49 -10.11 2.12
C GLY A 225 12.90 -10.46 0.69
N PRO A 226 13.84 -11.40 0.53
CA PRO A 226 14.29 -11.88 -0.77
C PRO A 226 13.25 -12.76 -1.47
N PRO A 227 13.30 -12.86 -2.81
CA PRO A 227 12.46 -13.77 -3.60
C PRO A 227 12.78 -15.24 -3.29
N ALA A 228 11.93 -16.15 -3.78
CA ALA A 228 12.00 -17.60 -3.58
C ALA A 228 11.92 -18.03 -2.10
N THR A 229 11.30 -17.22 -1.25
CA THR A 229 11.09 -17.51 0.17
C THR A 229 9.63 -17.33 0.56
N VAL A 230 9.22 -18.04 1.63
CA VAL A 230 8.07 -17.68 2.45
C VAL A 230 8.58 -17.25 3.82
N SER A 231 8.04 -16.17 4.37
CA SER A 231 8.65 -15.47 5.50
C SER A 231 7.62 -14.96 6.49
N LEU A 232 7.99 -14.91 7.77
CA LEU A 232 7.22 -14.31 8.85
C LEU A 232 8.05 -13.18 9.48
N PHE A 233 7.49 -11.98 9.53
CA PHE A 233 8.12 -10.79 10.09
C PHE A 233 7.35 -10.28 11.30
N HIS A 234 8.06 -9.71 12.26
CA HIS A 234 7.49 -8.83 13.30
C HIS A 234 7.74 -7.39 12.86
N ILE A 235 6.67 -6.62 12.70
CA ILE A 235 6.74 -5.24 12.24
C ILE A 235 6.29 -4.33 13.38
N ASP A 236 7.19 -3.46 13.82
CA ASP A 236 6.97 -2.47 14.88
C ASP A 236 7.16 -1.02 14.41
N LYS A 237 7.49 -0.84 13.13
CA LYS A 237 7.71 0.47 12.48
C LYS A 237 6.90 0.58 11.20
N PHE A 238 6.51 1.80 10.84
CA PHE A 238 5.80 2.05 9.59
C PHE A 238 6.62 1.62 8.37
N ILE A 239 5.94 1.01 7.40
CA ILE A 239 6.52 0.62 6.12
C ILE A 239 6.22 1.74 5.13
N LEU A 240 7.17 2.65 5.00
CA LEU A 240 7.08 3.82 4.12
C LEU A 240 8.03 3.68 2.93
N GLY A 241 7.68 2.82 1.98
CA GLY A 241 8.43 2.71 0.72
C GLY A 241 8.28 1.36 0.00
N PRO A 242 8.99 1.18 -1.12
CA PRO A 242 8.99 -0.07 -1.86
C PRO A 242 9.75 -1.19 -1.13
N SER A 243 9.44 -2.44 -1.45
CA SER A 243 10.01 -3.63 -0.78
C SER A 243 11.55 -3.65 -0.82
N PHE A 244 12.17 -3.26 -1.93
CA PHE A 244 13.63 -3.25 -2.07
C PHE A 244 14.34 -2.28 -1.11
N ALA A 245 13.66 -1.21 -0.67
CA ALA A 245 14.21 -0.20 0.22
C ALA A 245 13.81 -0.41 1.70
N THR A 246 12.83 -1.28 1.95
CA THR A 246 12.20 -1.50 3.27
C THR A 246 12.45 -2.90 3.81
N GLN A 247 13.50 -3.58 3.33
CA GLN A 247 13.90 -4.90 3.81
C GLN A 247 14.09 -4.89 5.34
N CYS A 248 13.61 -5.93 6.00
CA CYS A 248 13.70 -6.05 7.46
C CYS A 248 14.01 -7.49 7.90
N SER A 249 14.40 -7.65 9.16
CA SER A 249 14.71 -8.96 9.73
C SER A 249 13.44 -9.80 9.89
N HIS A 250 13.46 -11.02 9.38
CA HIS A 250 12.40 -12.00 9.60
C HIS A 250 12.52 -12.64 10.98
N ILE A 251 11.40 -13.07 11.55
CA ILE A 251 11.37 -13.99 12.70
C ILE A 251 11.70 -15.40 12.23
N HIS A 252 11.13 -15.80 11.09
CA HIS A 252 11.33 -17.11 10.49
C HIS A 252 11.18 -17.03 8.97
N GLN A 253 12.01 -17.77 8.24
CA GLN A 253 11.99 -17.80 6.79
C GLN A 253 12.30 -19.21 6.30
N GLU A 254 11.56 -19.65 5.29
CA GLU A 254 11.79 -20.92 4.61
C GLU A 254 12.15 -20.63 3.15
N TYR A 255 13.25 -21.22 2.69
CA TYR A 255 13.68 -21.12 1.30
C TYR A 255 12.95 -22.17 0.45
N VAL A 256 12.19 -21.71 -0.53
CA VAL A 256 11.40 -22.57 -1.43
C VAL A 256 12.22 -22.97 -2.66
N GLY A 257 13.20 -22.15 -3.05
CA GLY A 257 14.09 -22.43 -4.19
C GLY A 257 13.54 -22.04 -5.56
N VAL A 258 12.26 -21.65 -5.64
CA VAL A 258 11.60 -21.24 -6.89
C VAL A 258 10.80 -19.97 -6.68
N ILE A 259 10.76 -19.11 -7.71
CA ILE A 259 9.92 -17.91 -7.74
C ILE A 259 8.53 -18.19 -8.32
N SER A 260 8.43 -19.19 -9.21
CA SER A 260 7.18 -19.70 -9.73
C SER A 260 6.80 -20.97 -8.98
N ILE A 261 5.79 -20.88 -8.13
CA ILE A 261 5.37 -22.01 -7.29
C ILE A 261 4.84 -23.21 -8.09
N ALA A 262 4.53 -23.06 -9.38
CA ALA A 262 4.19 -24.18 -10.25
C ALA A 262 5.34 -25.18 -10.43
N GLU A 263 6.59 -24.73 -10.30
CA GLU A 263 7.77 -25.58 -10.45
C GLU A 263 7.93 -26.54 -9.28
N ASN A 264 7.49 -26.14 -8.08
CA ASN A 264 7.52 -26.98 -6.89
C ASN A 264 6.32 -26.72 -5.95
N PRO A 265 5.09 -27.12 -6.33
CA PRO A 265 3.89 -26.82 -5.55
C PRO A 265 3.90 -27.48 -4.17
N LYS A 266 4.46 -28.70 -4.08
CA LYS A 266 4.58 -29.45 -2.82
C LYS A 266 5.59 -28.79 -1.87
N GLY A 267 6.75 -28.39 -2.39
CA GLY A 267 7.77 -27.69 -1.59
C GLY A 267 7.24 -26.35 -1.07
N TYR A 268 6.51 -25.61 -1.89
CA TYR A 268 5.81 -24.41 -1.46
C TYR A 268 4.85 -24.68 -0.30
N LEU A 269 3.91 -25.62 -0.43
CA LEU A 269 2.95 -25.93 0.63
C LEU A 269 3.61 -26.43 1.91
N HIS A 270 4.69 -27.21 1.80
CA HIS A 270 5.45 -27.66 2.97
C HIS A 270 6.14 -26.49 3.69
N ALA A 271 6.68 -25.53 2.94
CA ALA A 271 7.25 -24.30 3.52
C ALA A 271 6.18 -23.46 4.22
N VAL A 272 4.99 -23.31 3.62
CA VAL A 272 3.83 -22.63 4.23
C VAL A 272 3.40 -23.33 5.53
N GLU A 273 3.30 -24.67 5.52
CA GLU A 273 2.95 -25.45 6.71
C GLU A 273 3.96 -25.28 7.84
N ARG A 274 5.26 -25.32 7.54
CA ARG A 274 6.34 -25.07 8.51
C ARG A 274 6.27 -23.66 9.08
N LEU A 275 5.99 -22.66 8.25
CA LEU A 275 5.80 -21.28 8.68
C LEU A 275 4.58 -21.12 9.60
N CYS A 276 3.45 -21.76 9.27
CA CYS A 276 2.25 -21.78 10.11
C CYS A 276 2.51 -22.48 11.45
N ASN A 277 3.24 -23.60 11.44
CA ASN A 277 3.66 -24.28 12.66
C ASN A 277 4.53 -23.40 13.55
N PHE A 278 5.45 -22.63 12.95
CA PHE A 278 6.25 -21.64 13.68
C PHE A 278 5.37 -20.53 14.26
N LEU A 279 4.46 -19.94 13.48
CA LEU A 279 3.50 -18.92 13.94
C LEU A 279 2.72 -19.41 15.18
N HIS A 280 2.18 -20.62 15.12
CA HIS A 280 1.39 -21.20 16.21
C HIS A 280 2.20 -21.59 17.44
N LYS A 281 3.48 -21.97 17.30
CA LYS A 281 4.27 -22.47 18.45
C LYS A 281 5.23 -21.44 19.04
N LYS A 282 5.80 -20.54 18.24
CA LYS A 282 6.96 -19.72 18.60
C LYS A 282 6.79 -18.22 18.40
N ALA A 283 5.90 -17.77 17.51
CA ALA A 283 5.72 -16.33 17.28
C ALA A 283 5.01 -15.63 18.45
N PRO A 284 5.22 -14.30 18.62
CA PRO A 284 4.50 -13.50 19.61
C PRO A 284 2.98 -13.67 19.50
N LYS A 285 2.30 -13.77 20.65
CA LYS A 285 0.86 -14.02 20.73
C LYS A 285 0.06 -12.74 20.84
N GLY A 286 -1.18 -12.78 20.35
CA GLY A 286 -2.13 -11.67 20.44
C GLY A 286 -1.84 -10.50 19.50
N LEU A 287 -0.87 -10.64 18.57
CA LEU A 287 -0.62 -9.67 17.52
C LEU A 287 -1.52 -9.94 16.29
N PRO A 288 -2.00 -8.90 15.60
CA PRO A 288 -2.59 -9.05 14.28
C PRO A 288 -1.68 -9.77 13.30
N VAL A 289 -2.24 -10.63 12.46
CA VAL A 289 -1.51 -11.32 11.38
C VAL A 289 -2.04 -10.84 10.04
N PHE A 290 -1.17 -10.28 9.21
CA PHE A 290 -1.46 -9.92 7.82
C PHE A 290 -0.74 -10.89 6.90
N VAL A 291 -1.43 -11.43 5.90
CA VAL A 291 -0.89 -12.47 5.02
C VAL A 291 -0.93 -12.00 3.58
N ASN A 292 0.26 -11.88 2.97
CA ASN A 292 0.43 -11.66 1.55
C ASN A 292 0.44 -13.00 0.80
N THR A 293 -0.26 -13.07 -0.34
CA THR A 293 -0.32 -14.29 -1.17
C THR A 293 0.11 -14.00 -2.60
N MET A 294 0.51 -15.04 -3.33
CA MET A 294 0.79 -14.92 -4.76
C MET A 294 -0.40 -14.41 -5.57
N GLY A 295 -0.12 -13.81 -6.72
CA GLY A 295 -1.13 -13.26 -7.63
C GLY A 295 -1.84 -14.26 -8.55
N TRP A 296 -1.81 -15.56 -8.24
CA TRP A 296 -2.39 -16.60 -9.10
C TRP A 296 -3.80 -16.95 -8.61
N THR A 297 -4.81 -16.48 -9.33
CA THR A 297 -6.22 -16.59 -8.91
C THR A 297 -7.01 -17.70 -9.60
N THR A 298 -6.40 -18.42 -10.55
CA THR A 298 -7.05 -19.48 -11.35
C THR A 298 -6.19 -20.74 -11.42
N GLY A 299 -6.79 -21.84 -11.89
CA GLY A 299 -6.11 -23.12 -12.11
C GLY A 299 -5.36 -23.62 -10.87
N LEU A 300 -4.10 -24.05 -11.06
CA LEU A 300 -3.23 -24.51 -9.97
C LEU A 300 -3.07 -23.47 -8.85
N GLY A 301 -3.01 -22.18 -9.18
CA GLY A 301 -2.87 -21.11 -8.18
C GLY A 301 -4.04 -21.06 -7.20
N LEU A 302 -5.26 -21.23 -7.71
CA LEU A 302 -6.46 -21.28 -6.88
C LEU A 302 -6.48 -22.52 -5.97
N GLU A 303 -6.05 -23.68 -6.47
CA GLU A 303 -5.93 -24.89 -5.66
C GLU A 303 -4.89 -24.72 -4.54
N LEU A 304 -3.73 -24.14 -4.85
CA LEU A 304 -2.71 -23.83 -3.85
C LEU A 304 -3.17 -22.79 -2.83
N PHE A 305 -3.96 -21.80 -3.27
CA PHE A 305 -4.57 -20.83 -2.37
C PHE A 305 -5.55 -21.51 -1.40
N LYS A 306 -6.42 -22.41 -1.87
CA LYS A 306 -7.33 -23.20 -1.00
C LYS A 306 -6.55 -23.99 0.06
N CYS A 307 -5.47 -24.67 -0.34
CA CYS A 307 -4.58 -25.36 0.59
C CYS A 307 -3.95 -24.39 1.61
N THR A 308 -3.48 -23.23 1.14
CA THR A 308 -2.89 -22.18 1.98
C THR A 308 -3.88 -21.67 3.02
N ILE A 309 -5.14 -21.41 2.64
CA ILE A 309 -6.19 -20.98 3.57
C ILE A 309 -6.47 -22.05 4.63
N ASN A 310 -6.48 -23.33 4.25
CA ASN A 310 -6.66 -24.42 5.22
C ASN A 310 -5.52 -24.52 6.24
N LEU A 311 -4.29 -24.16 5.84
CA LEU A 311 -3.12 -24.12 6.72
C LEU A 311 -3.11 -22.87 7.62
N VAL A 312 -3.35 -21.69 7.03
CA VAL A 312 -3.31 -20.39 7.70
C VAL A 312 -4.49 -20.19 8.63
N ARG A 313 -5.69 -20.68 8.25
CA ARG A 313 -6.97 -20.48 8.96
C ARG A 313 -7.23 -19.01 9.34
N PRO A 314 -7.26 -18.09 8.36
CA PRO A 314 -7.46 -16.67 8.64
C PRO A 314 -8.86 -16.39 9.21
N SER A 315 -8.99 -15.33 10.01
CA SER A 315 -10.29 -14.82 10.47
C SER A 315 -11.02 -14.06 9.37
N THR A 316 -10.28 -13.52 8.39
CA THR A 316 -10.84 -12.69 7.32
C THR A 316 -10.04 -12.86 6.05
N ILE A 317 -10.74 -12.96 4.92
CA ILE A 317 -10.13 -12.97 3.58
C ILE A 317 -10.63 -11.72 2.87
N ILE A 318 -9.75 -10.91 2.28
CA ILE A 318 -10.14 -9.70 1.56
C ILE A 318 -9.78 -9.88 0.09
N PRO A 319 -10.77 -9.98 -0.81
CA PRO A 319 -10.54 -10.09 -2.23
C PRO A 319 -10.29 -8.70 -2.84
N LEU A 320 -9.24 -8.59 -3.65
CA LEU A 320 -8.92 -7.49 -4.55
C LEU A 320 -8.94 -8.06 -5.98
N MET A 321 -10.13 -8.18 -6.57
CA MET A 321 -10.30 -8.41 -8.02
C MET A 321 -10.35 -7.08 -8.77
N GLU A 322 -10.20 -7.12 -10.09
CA GLU A 322 -10.68 -6.02 -10.90
C GLU A 322 -12.21 -6.09 -10.95
N SER A 323 -12.87 -4.94 -11.07
CA SER A 323 -14.30 -5.01 -11.36
C SER A 323 -14.51 -5.69 -12.71
N VAL A 324 -15.42 -6.63 -12.76
CA VAL A 324 -15.79 -7.27 -13.99
C VAL A 324 -16.76 -6.34 -14.75
N THR A 325 -16.47 -6.00 -16.00
CA THR A 325 -17.38 -5.24 -16.88
C THR A 325 -18.18 -6.14 -17.85
N SER A 326 -17.98 -7.46 -17.84
CA SER A 326 -18.65 -8.42 -18.72
C SER A 326 -19.29 -9.59 -17.96
N ALA A 327 -20.46 -10.04 -18.43
CA ALA A 327 -21.28 -11.06 -17.77
C ALA A 327 -20.74 -12.51 -17.91
N GLU A 328 -19.73 -12.76 -18.74
CA GLU A 328 -19.18 -14.12 -18.97
C GLU A 328 -18.19 -14.55 -17.87
N ASP A 329 -17.47 -13.60 -17.28
CA ASP A 329 -16.55 -13.83 -16.16
C ASP A 329 -17.25 -13.98 -14.80
N LEU A 330 -18.58 -13.81 -14.77
CA LEU A 330 -19.39 -14.05 -13.59
C LEU A 330 -19.27 -15.51 -13.14
N SER A 331 -19.06 -16.47 -14.05
CA SER A 331 -18.87 -17.90 -13.74
C SER A 331 -17.59 -18.19 -12.95
N SER A 332 -16.50 -17.48 -13.26
CA SER A 332 -15.24 -17.50 -12.51
C SER A 332 -15.36 -16.77 -11.17
N SER A 333 -16.19 -15.71 -11.11
CA SER A 333 -16.57 -15.06 -9.85
C SER A 333 -17.44 -15.96 -8.96
N THR A 334 -18.22 -16.88 -9.54
CA THR A 334 -19.02 -17.86 -8.80
C THR A 334 -18.13 -18.86 -8.07
N LEU A 335 -16.97 -19.26 -8.63
CA LEU A 335 -16.03 -20.16 -7.95
C LEU A 335 -15.28 -19.49 -6.78
N VAL A 336 -14.95 -18.20 -6.91
CA VAL A 336 -14.43 -17.40 -5.80
C VAL A 336 -15.55 -17.15 -4.79
N LYS A 337 -16.77 -16.82 -5.23
CA LYS A 337 -17.96 -16.71 -4.37
C LYS A 337 -18.35 -18.03 -3.73
N GLU A 338 -18.07 -19.19 -4.31
CA GLU A 338 -18.33 -20.52 -3.75
C GLU A 338 -17.23 -20.95 -2.78
N ALA A 339 -15.96 -20.63 -3.07
CA ALA A 339 -14.86 -20.78 -2.13
C ALA A 339 -15.00 -19.80 -0.93
N VAL A 340 -15.52 -18.59 -1.20
CA VAL A 340 -15.87 -17.55 -0.23
C VAL A 340 -17.20 -17.86 0.48
N GLN A 341 -18.23 -18.44 -0.16
CA GLN A 341 -19.50 -18.84 0.45
C GLN A 341 -19.35 -20.10 1.29
N LYS A 342 -18.48 -21.04 0.89
CA LYS A 342 -18.11 -22.18 1.74
C LYS A 342 -17.31 -21.74 2.98
N LEU A 343 -16.78 -20.51 3.02
CA LEU A 343 -15.88 -20.05 4.10
C LEU A 343 -16.23 -18.70 4.75
N SER A 344 -17.26 -17.98 4.32
CA SER A 344 -17.67 -16.71 4.95
C SER A 344 -18.99 -16.20 4.40
N SER A 345 -19.96 -16.03 5.30
CA SER A 345 -21.23 -15.34 5.10
C SER A 345 -21.11 -13.81 4.90
N THR A 346 -19.98 -13.28 4.42
CA THR A 346 -19.83 -11.82 4.20
C THR A 346 -18.55 -11.50 3.45
N LEU A 347 -18.59 -11.11 2.16
CA LEU A 347 -17.51 -10.34 1.53
C LEU A 347 -17.98 -9.39 0.41
N CYS A 348 -17.39 -8.19 0.44
CA CYS A 348 -17.53 -7.07 -0.51
C CYS A 348 -16.61 -7.20 -1.73
N GLU A 349 -16.98 -6.49 -2.80
CA GLU A 349 -16.32 -6.44 -4.11
C GLU A 349 -15.08 -5.52 -4.18
N PRO A 350 -14.26 -5.61 -5.24
CA PRO A 350 -12.95 -4.98 -5.33
C PRO A 350 -12.77 -3.88 -6.40
N PRO A 351 -11.67 -3.08 -6.38
CA PRO A 351 -11.59 -1.80 -7.12
C PRO A 351 -11.04 -1.84 -8.58
N ARG A 352 -11.43 -0.82 -9.36
CA ARG A 352 -11.06 -0.52 -10.78
C ARG A 352 -9.78 0.31 -10.90
N PHE A 353 -8.92 -0.04 -11.86
CA PHE A 353 -7.94 0.88 -12.48
C PHE A 353 -8.65 1.77 -13.52
N ARG A 354 -8.31 3.07 -13.61
CA ARG A 354 -8.86 3.98 -14.66
C ARG A 354 -7.79 4.38 -15.66
N THR A 355 -8.09 4.17 -16.94
CA THR A 355 -7.56 4.91 -18.09
C THR A 355 -8.67 5.82 -18.64
N ASN A 356 -8.31 6.99 -19.16
CA ASN A 356 -9.26 7.98 -19.65
C ASN A 356 -9.84 7.58 -21.02
N PHE A 357 -11.10 7.15 -21.07
CA PHE A 357 -11.95 7.29 -22.26
C PHE A 357 -13.40 7.51 -21.80
N SER A 358 -14.00 8.60 -22.28
CA SER A 358 -15.37 9.03 -22.00
C SER A 358 -16.31 8.62 -23.12
N ILE A 359 -17.51 8.12 -22.81
CA ILE A 359 -18.73 8.41 -23.57
C ILE A 359 -19.89 8.61 -22.57
N SER A 360 -20.69 9.62 -22.88
CA SER A 360 -21.76 10.26 -22.13
C SER A 360 -23.12 9.54 -22.16
N SER A 361 -23.97 10.00 -21.25
CA SER A 361 -25.45 10.01 -21.21
C SER A 361 -26.25 8.77 -20.76
N VAL A 362 -26.98 9.01 -19.66
CA VAL A 362 -28.08 8.27 -18.96
C VAL A 362 -29.42 8.56 -19.71
N PRO A 363 -30.64 8.02 -19.42
CA PRO A 363 -31.18 7.19 -18.31
C PRO A 363 -32.02 5.96 -18.80
N ILE A 364 -32.57 5.00 -18.01
CA ILE A 364 -33.71 5.03 -17.06
C ILE A 364 -33.89 3.56 -16.52
N LEU A 365 -34.24 3.34 -15.24
CA LEU A 365 -34.71 2.04 -14.66
C LEU A 365 -36.13 1.67 -15.19
N PRO A 366 -36.61 0.40 -15.28
CA PRO A 366 -36.64 -0.53 -14.13
C PRO A 366 -36.79 -2.06 -14.43
N THR A 367 -36.86 -2.87 -13.35
CA THR A 367 -37.55 -4.18 -13.14
C THR A 367 -37.32 -5.41 -14.07
N ILE A 368 -37.16 -6.55 -13.39
CA ILE A 368 -36.94 -7.95 -13.83
C ILE A 368 -38.11 -8.52 -14.68
N LEU A 369 -37.81 -9.39 -15.67
CA LEU A 369 -38.45 -10.71 -15.94
C LEU A 369 -37.72 -11.46 -17.11
N PRO A 370 -37.85 -12.81 -17.23
CA PRO A 370 -36.91 -13.68 -17.93
C PRO A 370 -37.33 -14.06 -19.38
N THR A 371 -36.44 -14.83 -20.00
CA THR A 371 -36.57 -15.71 -21.19
C THR A 371 -36.38 -15.16 -22.61
N SER A 372 -35.61 -15.98 -23.35
CA SER A 372 -35.54 -16.21 -24.81
C SER A 372 -34.86 -15.20 -25.72
N ALA A 373 -33.81 -15.72 -26.39
CA ALA A 373 -33.36 -15.48 -27.76
C ALA A 373 -33.26 -14.03 -28.28
N ILE A 374 -32.06 -13.64 -28.69
CA ILE A 374 -31.74 -13.21 -30.07
C ILE A 374 -30.21 -13.02 -30.20
N SER A 375 -29.70 -13.58 -31.29
CA SER A 375 -28.33 -13.53 -31.82
C SER A 375 -27.96 -12.13 -32.34
N ILE A 376 -26.68 -11.76 -32.35
CA ILE A 376 -25.90 -11.42 -33.57
C ILE A 376 -24.56 -10.69 -33.25
N ALA A 377 -23.51 -11.20 -33.89
CA ALA A 377 -22.25 -10.62 -34.39
C ALA A 377 -21.23 -9.96 -33.44
N ALA A 378 -20.17 -10.74 -33.19
CA ALA A 378 -18.80 -10.52 -33.68
C ALA A 378 -18.32 -9.08 -33.98
N GLY A 379 -17.28 -8.68 -33.25
CA GLY A 379 -16.35 -7.62 -33.65
C GLY A 379 -15.07 -7.74 -32.84
N ARG A 380 -14.01 -8.26 -33.48
CA ARG A 380 -12.63 -8.32 -32.98
C ARG A 380 -12.18 -6.91 -32.54
N TYR A 381 -11.49 -6.81 -31.40
CA TYR A 381 -10.06 -6.46 -31.29
C TYR A 381 -9.62 -6.53 -29.84
#